data_AF-A0A6A5V5V9-F1
#
_entry.id   AF-A0A6A5V5V9-F1
#
_cell.length_a   1.000
_cell.length_b   1.000
_cell.length_c   1.000
_cell.angle_alpha   90.00
_cell.angle_beta   90.00
_cell.angle_gamma   90.00
#
_symmetry.space_group_name_H-M   'P 1'
#
loop_
_entity.id
_entity.type
_entity.pdbx_description
1 polymer ?
#
loop_
_entity_poly.entity_id
_entity_poly.type
_entity_poly.pdbx_seq_one_letter_code
_entity_poly.pdbx_strand_id
1 'polypeptide(L)'
;MTPITPSSGYPRTHNATAEKRASQPTGITKPPRRRPRKTHPKVLGPLSTQYTTPSAVQMSRLLSLPPELRNIIWSYALTSDDSRLHYDSAAVRFDTSQIAAGLPATCHQTALETLYLSLRCNTLCFDSKAAFLRWTRRLVAVEGKLGVGLRVRGLEFVEEKG
;
A
#
# COMPACT_ATOMS: atom_id res chain seq x y z
N MET A 1 2.07 32.90 -58.54
CA MET A 1 0.63 33.20 -58.78
C MET A 1 0.10 32.12 -59.72
N THR A 2 -1.11 31.63 -59.41
CA THR A 2 -1.95 30.56 -60.02
C THR A 2 -1.42 29.11 -59.98
N PRO A 3 -2.30 28.08 -59.96
CA PRO A 3 -3.62 27.98 -59.32
C PRO A 3 -3.82 26.71 -58.45
N ILE A 4 -4.89 26.75 -57.67
CA ILE A 4 -5.49 25.69 -56.85
C ILE A 4 -6.16 24.64 -57.75
N THR A 5 -6.06 23.35 -57.42
CA THR A 5 -7.16 22.39 -57.68
C THR A 5 -7.14 21.24 -56.65
N PRO A 6 -8.29 20.92 -56.02
CA PRO A 6 -8.46 19.84 -55.06
C PRO A 6 -9.00 18.58 -55.75
N SER A 7 -8.89 17.41 -55.10
CA SER A 7 -9.87 16.30 -55.10
C SER A 7 -9.19 14.94 -54.97
N SER A 8 -9.45 14.25 -53.86
CA SER A 8 -9.55 12.78 -53.78
C SER A 8 -10.13 12.50 -52.38
N GLY A 9 -11.39 12.10 -52.22
CA GLY A 9 -11.99 10.93 -52.84
C GLY A 9 -11.80 9.73 -51.92
N TYR A 10 -12.29 9.78 -50.68
CA TYR A 10 -12.26 8.62 -49.79
C TYR A 10 -13.36 7.62 -50.19
N PRO A 11 -13.03 6.34 -50.45
CA PRO A 11 -14.02 5.33 -50.78
C PRO A 11 -14.82 4.92 -49.54
N ARG A 12 -16.12 4.83 -49.77
CA ARG A 12 -17.18 4.32 -48.90
C ARG A 12 -17.05 2.81 -48.76
N THR A 13 -16.57 2.32 -47.61
CA THR A 13 -16.59 0.89 -47.28
C THR A 13 -17.99 0.48 -46.82
N HIS A 14 -18.64 -0.31 -47.66
CA HIS A 14 -19.84 -1.08 -47.34
C HIS A 14 -19.43 -2.28 -46.47
N ASN A 15 -19.87 -2.32 -45.22
CA ASN A 15 -19.72 -3.52 -44.39
C ASN A 15 -20.83 -4.51 -44.75
N ALA A 16 -20.42 -5.61 -45.35
CA ALA A 16 -21.23 -6.76 -45.67
C ALA A 16 -21.75 -7.43 -44.38
N THR A 17 -23.06 -7.62 -44.34
CA THR A 17 -23.77 -8.45 -43.39
C THR A 17 -23.40 -9.91 -43.63
N ALA A 18 -22.48 -10.44 -42.82
CA ALA A 18 -22.21 -11.87 -42.77
C ALA A 18 -23.10 -12.50 -41.69
N GLU A 19 -24.14 -13.20 -42.13
CA GLU A 19 -24.91 -14.15 -41.34
C GLU A 19 -23.96 -15.21 -40.75
N LYS A 20 -23.79 -15.18 -39.42
CA LYS A 20 -23.15 -16.28 -38.70
C LYS A 20 -24.19 -16.95 -37.81
N ARG A 21 -24.65 -18.10 -38.29
CA ARG A 21 -25.51 -19.08 -37.60
C ARG A 21 -25.15 -19.19 -36.12
N ALA A 22 -26.17 -18.99 -35.30
CA ALA A 22 -26.17 -19.23 -33.87
C ALA A 22 -25.88 -20.71 -33.59
N SER A 23 -24.74 -21.00 -32.99
CA SER A 23 -24.58 -22.19 -32.15
C SER A 23 -24.95 -21.75 -30.74
N GLN A 24 -26.07 -22.29 -30.24
CA GLN A 24 -26.50 -22.08 -28.87
C GLN A 24 -25.42 -22.65 -27.92
N PRO A 25 -24.84 -21.85 -27.01
CA PRO A 25 -24.08 -22.42 -25.92
C PRO A 25 -25.06 -23.13 -24.99
N THR A 26 -24.90 -24.44 -24.84
CA THR A 26 -25.57 -25.26 -23.82
C THR A 26 -25.51 -24.55 -22.48
N GLY A 27 -26.67 -24.17 -21.97
CA GLY A 27 -26.82 -23.38 -20.75
C GLY A 27 -26.21 -24.10 -19.56
N ILE A 28 -25.05 -23.62 -19.10
CA ILE A 28 -24.56 -23.92 -17.77
C ILE A 28 -25.52 -23.23 -16.80
N THR A 29 -26.45 -23.99 -16.26
CA THR A 29 -27.35 -23.59 -15.16
C THR A 29 -26.49 -23.27 -13.95
N LYS A 30 -26.11 -21.99 -13.82
CA LYS A 30 -25.42 -21.50 -12.63
C LYS A 30 -26.32 -21.78 -11.41
N PRO A 31 -25.84 -22.52 -10.40
CA PRO A 31 -26.65 -22.79 -9.22
C PRO A 31 -27.06 -21.46 -8.56
N PRO A 32 -28.29 -21.37 -8.03
CA PRO A 32 -28.81 -20.13 -7.47
C PRO A 32 -27.86 -19.62 -6.38
N ARG A 33 -27.33 -18.40 -6.57
CA ARG A 33 -26.52 -17.69 -5.56
C ARG A 33 -27.36 -17.56 -4.29
N ARG A 34 -27.04 -18.36 -3.27
CA ARG A 34 -27.57 -18.17 -1.92
C ARG A 34 -27.10 -16.80 -1.44
N ARG A 35 -28.02 -15.85 -1.31
CA ARG A 35 -27.72 -14.55 -0.71
C ARG A 35 -27.15 -14.81 0.69
N PRO A 36 -26.03 -14.16 1.08
CA PRO A 36 -25.53 -14.25 2.45
C PRO A 36 -26.68 -13.88 3.39
N ARG A 37 -27.12 -14.82 4.23
CA ARG A 37 -28.09 -14.48 5.27
C ARG A 37 -27.39 -13.50 6.19
N LYS A 38 -28.03 -12.38 6.51
CA LYS A 38 -27.57 -11.46 7.56
C LYS A 38 -27.49 -12.26 8.86
N THR A 39 -26.32 -12.80 9.16
CA THR A 39 -26.01 -13.29 10.50
C THR A 39 -25.91 -12.03 11.34
N HIS A 40 -26.98 -11.72 12.07
CA HIS A 40 -26.88 -10.77 13.16
C HIS A 40 -25.72 -11.24 14.03
N PRO A 41 -24.73 -10.37 14.33
CA PRO A 41 -23.72 -10.72 15.32
C PRO A 41 -24.50 -11.18 16.54
N LYS A 42 -24.21 -12.38 17.04
CA LYS A 42 -24.81 -12.89 18.26
C LYS A 42 -24.64 -11.78 19.29
N VAL A 43 -25.73 -11.13 19.65
CA VAL A 43 -25.77 -10.14 20.72
C VAL A 43 -25.27 -10.91 21.93
N LEU A 44 -24.02 -10.66 22.29
CA LEU A 44 -23.42 -11.19 23.51
C LEU A 44 -24.40 -10.76 24.61
N GLY A 45 -25.01 -11.75 25.25
CA GLY A 45 -25.89 -11.50 26.39
C GLY A 45 -25.16 -10.65 27.43
N PRO A 46 -25.89 -9.99 28.35
CA PRO A 46 -25.30 -9.14 29.37
C PRO A 46 -24.21 -9.93 30.10
N LEU A 47 -22.96 -9.53 29.89
CA LEU A 47 -21.80 -10.03 30.61
C LEU A 47 -22.14 -9.92 32.09
N SER A 48 -22.26 -11.06 32.77
CA SER A 48 -22.48 -11.08 34.21
C SER A 48 -21.41 -10.21 34.86
N THR A 49 -21.87 -9.09 35.40
CA THR A 49 -21.16 -8.15 36.25
C THR A 49 -20.82 -8.86 37.57
N GLN A 50 -19.91 -9.82 37.50
CA GLN A 50 -19.14 -10.18 38.67
C GLN A 50 -18.13 -9.04 38.86
N TYR A 51 -18.28 -8.33 39.98
CA TYR A 51 -17.45 -7.26 40.50
C TYR A 51 -16.00 -7.70 40.74
N THR A 52 -15.33 -8.15 39.69
CA THR A 52 -13.88 -8.12 39.63
C THR A 52 -13.57 -6.67 39.37
N THR A 53 -13.05 -5.97 40.38
CA THR A 53 -12.35 -4.69 40.20
C THR A 53 -11.65 -4.71 38.85
N PRO A 54 -11.88 -3.74 37.94
CA PRO A 54 -11.23 -3.75 36.64
C PRO A 54 -9.74 -3.80 36.93
N SER A 55 -9.15 -5.00 36.76
CA SER A 55 -7.72 -5.22 36.91
C SER A 55 -7.10 -4.16 36.05
N ALA A 56 -6.50 -3.15 36.70
CA ALA A 56 -6.04 -1.91 36.08
C ALA A 56 -5.51 -2.28 34.71
N VAL A 57 -6.24 -1.86 33.67
CA VAL A 57 -6.01 -2.27 32.27
C VAL A 57 -4.51 -2.23 32.11
N GLN A 58 -3.88 -3.40 31.96
CA GLN A 58 -2.42 -3.50 31.98
C GLN A 58 -1.94 -2.80 30.72
N MET A 59 -1.78 -1.48 30.82
CA MET A 59 -1.21 -0.67 29.78
C MET A 59 0.19 -1.21 29.57
N SER A 60 0.52 -1.50 28.32
CA SER A 60 1.86 -1.93 27.95
C SER A 60 2.86 -0.98 28.60
N ARG A 61 3.81 -1.51 29.38
CA ARG A 61 4.84 -0.70 30.05
C ARG A 61 5.63 0.16 29.05
N LEU A 62 5.67 -0.28 27.81
CA LEU A 62 6.27 0.45 26.71
C LEU A 62 5.51 1.74 26.38
N LEU A 63 4.18 1.74 26.46
CA LEU A 63 3.33 2.91 26.22
C LEU A 63 3.24 3.85 27.43
N SER A 64 3.61 3.40 28.63
CA SER A 64 3.76 4.30 29.79
C SER A 64 5.03 5.14 29.76
N LEU A 65 5.95 4.88 28.82
CA LEU A 65 7.15 5.69 28.65
C LEU A 65 6.82 7.05 28.01
N PRO A 66 7.57 8.11 28.38
CA PRO A 66 7.52 9.38 27.67
C PRO A 66 7.69 9.21 26.15
N PRO A 67 6.98 10.00 25.33
CA PRO A 67 7.07 9.93 23.86
C PRO A 67 8.50 10.00 23.32
N GLU A 68 9.39 10.75 23.97
CA GLU A 68 10.78 10.92 23.58
C GLU A 68 11.55 9.59 23.65
N LEU A 69 11.37 8.84 24.76
CA LEU A 69 11.99 7.53 24.92
C LEU A 69 11.42 6.52 23.94
N ARG A 70 10.11 6.56 23.69
CA ARG A 70 9.47 5.69 22.70
C ARG A 70 10.02 5.96 21.30
N ASN A 71 10.17 7.23 20.92
CA ASN A 71 10.77 7.60 19.64
C ASN A 71 12.20 7.09 19.47
N ILE A 72 13.01 7.08 20.55
CA ILE A 72 14.37 6.49 20.52
C ILE A 72 14.32 4.98 20.34
N ILE A 73 13.42 4.29 21.04
CA ILE A 73 13.25 2.84 20.90
C ILE A 73 12.77 2.49 19.48
N TRP A 74 11.79 3.24 18.97
CA TRP A 74 11.22 3.06 17.64
C TRP A 74 12.24 3.33 16.54
N SER A 75 13.05 4.39 16.66
CA SER A 75 14.08 4.70 15.68
C SER A 75 15.14 3.60 15.64
N TYR A 76 15.58 3.10 16.80
CA TYR A 76 16.52 1.99 16.87
C TYR A 76 15.93 0.71 16.25
N ALA A 77 14.70 0.34 16.61
CA ALA A 77 14.05 -0.89 16.13
C ALA A 77 13.73 -0.89 14.62
N LEU A 78 13.60 0.30 14.01
CA LEU A 78 13.23 0.47 12.60
C LEU A 78 14.39 0.95 11.73
N THR A 79 15.59 1.06 12.27
CA THR A 79 16.83 1.30 11.52
C THR A 79 17.46 -0.06 11.23
N SER A 80 17.83 -0.32 9.97
CA SER A 80 18.60 -1.54 9.65
C SER A 80 20.04 -1.40 10.15
N ASP A 81 20.73 -2.51 10.35
CA ASP A 81 22.12 -2.52 10.86
C ASP A 81 23.04 -1.62 10.00
N ASP A 82 22.85 -1.65 8.69
CA ASP A 82 23.62 -0.85 7.72
C ASP A 82 23.05 0.55 7.49
N SER A 83 21.95 0.89 8.19
CA SER A 83 21.14 2.10 7.97
C SER A 83 20.65 2.28 6.52
N ARG A 84 20.51 1.18 5.77
CA ARG A 84 20.08 1.16 4.36
C ARG A 84 18.82 0.32 4.18
N LEU A 85 17.89 0.83 3.37
CA LEU A 85 16.71 0.09 2.93
C LEU A 85 16.71 -0.01 1.40
N HIS A 86 16.83 -1.24 0.90
CA HIS A 86 16.82 -1.53 -0.52
C HIS A 86 15.40 -1.60 -1.05
N TYR A 87 15.14 -0.87 -2.13
CA TYR A 87 13.84 -0.86 -2.80
C TYR A 87 13.75 -2.01 -3.80
N ASP A 88 12.95 -3.02 -3.49
CA ASP A 88 12.62 -4.10 -4.43
C ASP A 88 11.63 -3.58 -5.48
N SER A 89 12.14 -3.42 -6.70
CA SER A 89 11.36 -2.93 -7.84
C SER A 89 10.30 -3.92 -8.33
N ALA A 90 10.47 -5.22 -8.09
CA ALA A 90 9.53 -6.27 -8.47
C ALA A 90 8.34 -6.31 -7.49
N ALA A 91 8.63 -6.29 -6.19
CA ALA A 91 7.59 -6.27 -5.15
C ALA A 91 7.04 -4.85 -4.89
N VAL A 92 7.67 -3.82 -5.46
CA VAL A 92 7.27 -2.41 -5.35
C VAL A 92 7.23 -1.93 -3.89
N ARG A 93 8.16 -2.44 -3.07
CA ARG A 93 8.28 -2.19 -1.62
C ARG A 93 9.74 -2.21 -1.18
N PHE A 94 10.04 -1.61 -0.03
CA PHE A 94 11.36 -1.78 0.61
C PHE A 94 11.47 -3.16 1.24
N ASP A 95 12.65 -3.76 1.19
CA ASP A 95 12.95 -4.91 2.02
C ASP A 95 13.04 -4.48 3.48
N THR A 96 12.27 -5.16 4.33
CA THR A 96 12.17 -4.90 5.76
C THR A 96 12.58 -6.13 6.58
N SER A 97 13.24 -7.12 5.95
CA SER A 97 13.70 -8.36 6.59
C SER A 97 14.62 -8.11 7.79
N GLN A 98 15.41 -7.02 7.72
CA GLN A 98 16.40 -6.62 8.73
C GLN A 98 15.87 -5.63 9.78
N ILE A 99 14.58 -5.29 9.77
CA ILE A 99 14.00 -4.35 10.74
C ILE A 99 12.79 -4.97 11.43
N ALA A 100 12.36 -4.39 12.55
CA ALA A 100 11.16 -4.82 13.26
C ALA A 100 9.86 -4.43 12.52
N ALA A 101 9.65 -4.95 11.30
CA ALA A 101 8.51 -4.64 10.44
C ALA A 101 7.15 -5.04 11.05
N GLY A 102 7.15 -5.94 12.04
CA GLY A 102 5.96 -6.32 12.80
C GLY A 102 5.55 -5.30 13.88
N LEU A 103 6.42 -4.35 14.23
CA LEU A 103 6.18 -3.38 15.29
C LEU A 103 4.91 -2.53 15.05
N PRO A 104 4.64 -2.00 13.84
CA PRO A 104 3.40 -1.26 13.57
C PRO A 104 2.13 -2.13 13.71
N ALA A 105 2.25 -3.46 13.69
CA ALA A 105 1.10 -4.36 13.80
C ALA A 105 0.69 -4.67 15.24
N THR A 106 1.48 -4.26 16.25
CA THR A 106 1.21 -4.63 17.65
C THR A 106 0.00 -3.92 18.23
N CYS A 107 -0.15 -2.62 17.97
CA CYS A 107 -1.32 -1.83 18.38
C CYS A 107 -1.43 -0.54 17.57
N HIS A 108 -2.62 0.08 17.60
CA HIS A 108 -2.90 1.28 16.84
C HIS A 108 -1.97 2.47 17.20
N GLN A 109 -1.70 2.69 18.49
CA GLN A 109 -0.84 3.77 18.93
C GLN A 109 0.59 3.64 18.37
N THR A 110 1.17 2.45 18.48
CA THR A 110 2.51 2.16 17.92
C THR A 110 2.49 2.33 16.40
N ALA A 111 1.44 1.89 15.72
CA ALA A 111 1.30 2.06 14.27
C ALA A 111 1.37 3.54 13.85
N LEU A 112 0.71 4.43 14.60
CA LEU A 112 0.71 5.86 14.32
C LEU A 112 2.08 6.51 14.58
N GLU A 113 2.74 6.16 15.68
CA GLU A 113 4.05 6.72 16.06
C GLU A 113 5.19 6.25 15.16
N THR A 114 5.10 5.01 14.68
CA THR A 114 6.13 4.40 13.83
C THR A 114 5.89 4.62 12.33
N LEU A 115 4.78 5.29 11.97
CA LEU A 115 4.39 5.49 10.59
C LEU A 115 5.50 6.26 9.85
N TYR A 116 6.04 5.63 8.81
CA TYR A 116 7.17 6.12 8.00
C TYR A 116 8.49 6.32 8.74
N LEU A 117 8.60 5.93 10.01
CA LEU A 117 9.84 6.11 10.76
C LEU A 117 10.99 5.32 10.14
N SER A 118 10.72 4.12 9.64
CA SER A 118 11.70 3.32 8.88
C SER A 118 12.23 4.07 7.65
N LEU A 119 11.40 4.83 6.94
CA LEU A 119 11.84 5.61 5.79
C LEU A 119 12.64 6.87 6.20
N ARG A 120 12.36 7.42 7.38
CA ARG A 120 13.05 8.62 7.90
C ARG A 120 14.41 8.28 8.51
N CYS A 121 14.56 7.12 9.11
CA CYS A 121 15.78 6.74 9.82
C CYS A 121 16.84 6.07 8.94
N ASN A 122 16.44 5.54 7.78
CA ASN A 122 17.33 4.84 6.86
C ASN A 122 17.62 5.65 5.59
N THR A 123 18.76 5.37 4.99
CA THR A 123 19.10 5.76 3.62
C THR A 123 18.34 4.85 2.65
N LEU A 124 17.63 5.44 1.70
CA LEU A 124 16.85 4.68 0.71
C LEU A 124 17.73 4.36 -0.50
N CYS A 125 17.91 3.08 -0.77
CA CYS A 125 18.74 2.58 -1.87
C CYS A 125 17.83 2.10 -3.00
N PHE A 126 18.07 2.62 -4.21
CA PHE A 126 17.33 2.24 -5.41
C PHE A 126 18.26 1.64 -6.46
N ASP A 127 17.83 0.55 -7.09
CA ASP A 127 18.58 -0.09 -8.17
C ASP A 127 18.59 0.76 -9.45
N SER A 128 17.59 1.62 -9.63
CA SER A 128 17.50 2.50 -10.79
C SER A 128 16.77 3.80 -10.52
N LYS A 129 17.09 4.83 -11.31
CA LYS A 129 16.38 6.11 -11.31
C LYS A 129 14.89 5.95 -11.64
N ALA A 130 14.54 4.98 -12.50
CA ALA A 130 13.16 4.69 -12.84
C ALA A 130 12.35 4.15 -11.65
N ALA A 131 12.96 3.29 -10.83
CA ALA A 131 12.34 2.79 -9.61
C ALA A 131 12.10 3.92 -8.59
N PHE A 132 13.09 4.79 -8.41
CA PHE A 132 12.96 5.99 -7.59
C PHE A 132 11.80 6.89 -8.04
N LEU A 133 11.70 7.21 -9.33
CA LEU A 133 10.62 8.05 -9.88
C LEU A 133 9.23 7.40 -9.72
N ARG A 134 9.15 6.08 -9.83
CA ARG A 134 7.89 5.35 -9.60
C ARG A 134 7.48 5.43 -8.14
N TRP A 135 8.43 5.27 -7.22
CA TRP A 135 8.20 5.37 -5.78
C TRP A 135 7.79 6.79 -5.37
N THR A 136 8.50 7.83 -5.81
CA THR A 136 8.19 9.23 -5.44
C THR A 136 6.80 9.67 -5.92
N ARG A 137 6.37 9.27 -7.12
CA ARG A 137 4.99 9.55 -7.59
C ARG A 137 3.93 8.98 -6.65
N ARG A 138 4.18 7.80 -6.08
CA ARG A 138 3.27 7.20 -5.08
C ARG A 138 3.35 7.95 -3.76
N LEU A 139 4.54 8.37 -3.35
CA LEU A 139 4.75 9.10 -2.10
C LEU A 139 4.01 10.45 -2.11
N VAL A 140 4.11 11.23 -3.18
CA VAL A 140 3.43 12.54 -3.30
C VAL A 140 1.91 12.40 -3.12
N ALA A 141 1.32 11.34 -3.67
CA ALA A 141 -0.11 11.07 -3.52
C ALA A 141 -0.51 10.72 -2.08
N VAL A 142 0.43 10.21 -1.27
CA VAL A 142 0.24 9.88 0.14
C VAL A 142 0.47 11.11 1.01
N GLU A 143 1.55 11.86 0.78
CA GLU A 143 1.87 13.10 1.49
C GLU A 143 0.76 14.15 1.32
N GLY A 144 0.21 14.28 0.11
CA GLY A 144 -0.91 15.19 -0.14
C GLY A 144 -2.17 14.85 0.67
N LYS A 145 -2.36 13.59 1.07
CA LYS A 145 -3.48 13.18 1.95
C LYS A 145 -3.20 13.41 3.42
N LEU A 146 -1.93 13.33 3.83
CA LEU A 146 -1.52 13.47 5.22
C LEU A 146 -1.16 14.90 5.60
N GLY A 147 -0.89 15.77 4.62
CA GLY A 147 -0.48 17.16 4.86
C GLY A 147 0.92 17.30 5.46
N VAL A 148 1.72 16.21 5.49
CA VAL A 148 3.06 16.18 6.05
C VAL A 148 4.04 15.65 5.01
N GLY A 149 5.09 16.43 4.73
CA GLY A 149 6.19 16.01 3.86
C GLY A 149 7.12 15.03 4.59
N LEU A 150 7.47 13.93 3.93
CA LEU A 150 8.40 12.94 4.44
C LEU A 150 9.84 13.43 4.25
N ARG A 151 10.53 13.70 5.36
CA ARG A 151 11.97 14.00 5.33
C ARG A 151 12.76 12.69 5.38
N VAL A 152 13.32 12.29 4.24
CA VAL A 152 14.21 11.12 4.12
C VAL A 152 15.63 11.49 4.57
N ARG A 153 16.35 10.55 5.22
CA ARG A 153 17.73 10.75 5.69
C ARG A 153 18.73 10.93 4.56
N GLY A 154 18.64 10.07 3.55
CA GLY A 154 19.56 10.03 2.42
C GLY A 154 19.00 9.19 1.27
N LEU A 155 19.60 9.37 0.09
CA LEU A 155 19.22 8.66 -1.12
C LEU A 155 20.49 8.18 -1.83
N GLU A 156 20.54 6.89 -2.13
CA GLU A 156 21.66 6.27 -2.84
C GLU A 156 21.13 5.48 -4.04
N PHE A 157 21.90 5.50 -5.13
CA PHE A 157 21.67 4.65 -6.29
C PHE A 157 22.74 3.57 -6.30
N VAL A 158 22.32 2.31 -6.34
CA VAL A 158 23.25 1.19 -6.47
C VAL A 158 23.65 1.14 -7.94
N GLU A 159 24.81 1.68 -8.29
CA GLU A 159 25.36 1.50 -9.63
C GLU A 159 25.73 0.03 -9.78
N GLU A 160 24.99 -0.69 -10.63
CA GLU A 160 25.33 -2.04 -11.02
C GLU A 160 26.68 -1.95 -11.74
N LYS A 161 27.75 -2.39 -11.08
CA LYS A 161 29.06 -2.52 -11.71
C LYS A 161 28.94 -3.62 -12.78
N GLY A 162 28.71 -3.20 -14.02
CA GLY A 162 28.71 -4.05 -15.20
C GLY A 162 30.06 -4.67 -15.49
#